data_AF-A0A7G6SG52-F1
#
_entry.id   AF-A0A7G6SG52-F1
#
_cell.length_a   1.000
_cell.length_b   1.000
_cell.length_c   1.000
_cell.angle_alpha   90.00
_cell.angle_beta   90.00
_cell.angle_gamma   90.00
#
_symmetry.space_group_name_H-M   'P 1'
#
loop_
_entity.id
_entity.type
_entity.pdbx_description
1 polymer ?
#
loop_
_entity_poly.entity_id
_entity_poly.type
_entity_poly.pdbx_seq_one_letter_code
_entity_poly.pdbx_strand_id
1 'polypeptide(L)'
;MKKIESLEDEMSGKATYDLGNGQWITLDQRAIRDCGLEALLKSHGVELPSGRVPVYQRGEKIGTVPATFEPSTIKPTTFLYDVRPGDFKFAGDRWIASNMLGPGDLDAITEFHRNL
;
A
#
# COMPACT_ATOMS: atom_id res chain seq x y z
N MET A 1 7.38 -4.57 -2.48
CA MET A 1 6.34 -5.59 -2.20
C MET A 1 5.88 -5.49 -0.77
N LYS A 2 4.66 -5.88 -0.40
CA LYS A 2 4.19 -6.02 0.99
C LYS A 2 3.56 -7.42 1.11
N LYS A 3 4.13 -8.30 1.92
CA LYS A 3 3.51 -9.59 2.29
C LYS A 3 3.05 -9.43 3.72
N ILE A 4 1.75 -9.15 3.88
CA ILE A 4 1.09 -9.35 5.17
C ILE A 4 0.85 -10.86 5.23
N GLU A 5 1.63 -11.58 6.04
CA GLU A 5 1.60 -13.05 6.05
C GLU A 5 0.45 -13.62 6.86
N SER A 6 -0.07 -12.91 7.87
CA SER A 6 -1.22 -13.39 8.64
C SER A 6 -1.85 -12.30 9.51
N LEU A 7 -3.00 -12.61 10.12
CA LEU A 7 -3.63 -11.85 11.21
C LEU A 7 -2.67 -11.54 12.39
N GLU A 8 -1.57 -12.29 12.57
CA GLU A 8 -0.57 -12.04 13.62
C GLU A 8 0.35 -10.84 13.31
N ASP A 9 0.63 -10.56 12.04
CA ASP A 9 1.31 -9.32 11.63
C ASP A 9 0.45 -8.09 11.94
N GLU A 10 -0.88 -8.25 11.82
CA GLU A 10 -1.91 -7.27 12.14
C GLU A 10 -1.93 -6.94 13.64
N MET A 11 -1.76 -7.94 14.50
CA MET A 11 -1.68 -7.76 15.96
C MET A 11 -0.34 -7.21 16.44
N SER A 12 0.76 -7.45 15.72
CA SER A 12 2.11 -7.02 16.11
C SER A 12 2.46 -5.59 15.66
N GLY A 13 1.63 -4.97 14.82
CA GLY A 13 1.86 -3.62 14.30
C GLY A 13 3.01 -3.55 13.30
N LYS A 14 3.31 -4.65 12.60
CA LYS A 14 4.40 -4.73 11.63
C LYS A 14 3.87 -4.91 10.20
N ALA A 15 4.72 -4.56 9.24
CA ALA A 15 4.45 -4.67 7.83
C ALA A 15 5.70 -5.20 7.13
N THR A 16 5.60 -6.37 6.52
CA THR A 16 6.73 -6.99 5.80
C THR A 16 6.63 -6.67 4.33
N TYR A 17 7.75 -6.26 3.73
CA TYR A 17 7.88 -5.82 2.36
C TYR A 17 8.95 -6.61 1.61
N ASP A 18 8.66 -7.20 0.46
CA ASP A 18 9.70 -7.74 -0.45
C ASP A 18 10.26 -6.61 -1.32
N LEU A 19 11.56 -6.67 -1.61
CA LEU A 19 12.33 -5.60 -2.24
C LEU A 19 12.58 -5.83 -3.73
N GLY A 20 12.07 -6.91 -4.33
CA GLY A 20 12.23 -7.18 -5.76
C GLY A 20 13.48 -7.98 -6.13
N ASN A 21 14.39 -8.15 -5.17
CA ASN A 21 15.64 -8.89 -5.32
C ASN A 21 15.66 -10.18 -4.47
N GLY A 22 14.50 -10.63 -4.01
CA GLY A 22 14.35 -11.77 -3.10
C GLY A 22 14.62 -11.44 -1.62
N GLN A 23 14.93 -10.17 -1.29
CA GLN A 23 15.03 -9.71 0.09
C GLN A 23 13.69 -9.22 0.62
N TRP A 24 13.50 -9.37 1.93
CA TRP A 24 12.32 -8.93 2.66
C TRP A 24 12.75 -7.95 3.77
N ILE A 25 11.96 -6.92 4.01
CA ILE A 25 12.13 -5.95 5.09
C ILE A 25 10.85 -5.85 5.90
N THR A 26 10.95 -6.02 7.22
CA THR A 26 9.81 -5.82 8.14
C THR A 26 9.94 -4.47 8.83
N LEU A 27 8.95 -3.61 8.63
CA LEU A 27 8.89 -2.27 9.20
C LEU A 27 7.76 -2.17 10.23
N ASP A 28 7.93 -1.30 11.22
CA ASP A 28 6.89 -0.98 12.19
C ASP A 28 5.85 -0.02 11.56
N GLN A 29 4.56 -0.34 11.66
CA GLN A 29 3.50 0.47 11.06
C GLN A 29 3.41 1.89 11.66
N ARG A 30 3.75 2.08 12.95
CA ARG A 30 3.80 3.42 13.55
C ARG A 30 4.97 4.20 12.96
N ALA A 31 6.13 3.57 12.81
CA ALA A 31 7.26 4.22 12.15
C ALA A 31 6.91 4.61 10.71
N ILE A 32 6.18 3.77 9.97
CA ILE A 32 5.75 4.08 8.60
C ILE A 32 4.78 5.26 8.58
N ARG A 33 3.87 5.35 9.55
CA ARG A 33 2.97 6.50 9.71
C ARG A 33 3.69 7.78 10.09
N ASP A 34 4.67 7.69 10.98
CA ASP A 34 5.31 8.85 11.58
C ASP A 34 6.45 9.40 10.70
N CYS A 35 7.13 8.52 9.93
CA CYS A 35 8.27 8.89 9.08
C CYS A 35 7.99 8.75 7.57
N GLY A 36 6.93 8.05 7.17
CA GLY A 36 6.65 7.72 5.77
C GLY A 36 7.43 6.50 5.27
N LEU A 37 6.82 5.71 4.39
CA LEU A 37 7.41 4.50 3.83
C LEU A 37 8.70 4.78 3.05
N GLU A 38 8.74 5.87 2.28
CA GLU A 38 9.91 6.26 1.49
C GLU A 38 11.15 6.53 2.36
N ALA A 39 11.01 7.30 3.43
CA ALA A 39 12.12 7.62 4.32
C ALA A 39 12.68 6.37 5.01
N LEU A 40 11.80 5.43 5.39
CA LEU A 40 12.20 4.17 5.99
C LEU A 40 12.88 3.22 5.00
N LEU A 41 12.39 3.12 3.76
CA LEU A 41 13.05 2.31 2.76
C LEU A 41 14.41 2.89 2.36
N LYS A 42 14.50 4.21 2.22
CA LYS A 42 15.75 4.91 1.93
C LYS A 42 16.78 4.74 3.05
N SER A 43 16.38 4.75 4.32
CA SER A 43 17.29 4.50 5.44
C SER A 43 17.84 3.07 5.46
N HIS A 44 17.15 2.13 4.82
CA HIS A 44 17.60 0.74 4.61
C HIS A 44 18.32 0.53 3.27
N GLY A 45 18.64 1.61 2.54
CA GLY A 45 19.33 1.53 1.25
C GLY A 45 18.46 1.03 0.11
N VAL A 46 17.13 1.04 0.28
CA VAL A 46 16.16 0.67 -0.75
C VAL A 46 15.69 1.93 -1.45
N GLU A 47 15.94 2.02 -2.75
CA GLU A 47 15.35 3.05 -3.60
C GLU A 47 13.96 2.60 -4.07
N LEU A 48 12.94 3.40 -3.78
CA LEU A 48 11.62 3.17 -4.36
C LEU A 48 11.65 3.51 -5.86
N PRO A 49 10.94 2.74 -6.70
CA PRO A 49 10.79 3.11 -8.11
C PRO A 49 10.16 4.50 -8.20
N SER A 50 10.71 5.36 -9.05
CA SER A 50 10.13 6.68 -9.29
C SER A 50 8.84 6.54 -10.10
N GLY A 51 7.82 7.33 -9.74
CA GLY A 51 6.57 7.40 -10.48
C GLY A 51 5.38 6.71 -9.80
N ARG A 52 4.47 6.18 -10.63
CA ARG A 52 3.18 5.62 -10.19
C ARG A 52 3.11 4.13 -10.48
N VAL A 53 2.62 3.39 -9.50
CA VAL A 53 2.39 1.96 -9.53
C VAL A 53 0.95 1.68 -9.96
N PRO A 54 0.69 0.74 -10.88
CA PRO A 54 -0.67 0.39 -11.28
C PRO A 54 -1.45 -0.30 -10.16
N VAL A 55 -2.73 0.01 -10.06
CA VAL A 55 -3.69 -0.64 -9.17
C VAL A 55 -4.65 -1.48 -10.01
N TYR A 56 -4.86 -2.72 -9.60
CA TYR A 56 -5.77 -3.67 -10.21
C TYR A 56 -6.88 -4.07 -9.25
N GLN A 57 -8.06 -4.36 -9.78
CA GLN A 57 -9.17 -4.94 -9.05
C GLN A 57 -9.88 -5.91 -10.00
N ARG A 58 -10.29 -7.09 -9.52
CA ARG A 58 -10.94 -8.13 -10.36
C ARG A 58 -10.16 -8.50 -11.64
N GLY A 59 -8.83 -8.38 -11.61
CA GLY A 59 -7.96 -8.65 -12.76
C GLY A 59 -7.83 -7.50 -13.76
N GLU A 60 -8.54 -6.40 -13.59
CA GLU A 60 -8.50 -5.23 -14.45
C GLU A 60 -7.71 -4.08 -13.80
N LYS A 61 -7.01 -3.29 -14.62
CA LYS A 61 -6.27 -2.12 -14.15
C LYS A 61 -7.25 -0.96 -13.91
N ILE A 62 -7.55 -0.67 -12.65
CA ILE A 62 -8.52 0.36 -12.26
C ILE A 62 -7.90 1.76 -12.08
N GLY A 63 -6.58 1.84 -11.95
CA GLY A 63 -5.92 3.13 -11.74
C GLY A 63 -4.44 3.01 -11.44
N THR A 64 -3.91 4.03 -10.79
CA THR A 64 -2.52 4.09 -10.33
C THR A 64 -2.43 4.83 -8.99
N VAL A 65 -1.38 4.55 -8.22
CA VAL A 65 -1.00 5.24 -6.98
C VAL A 65 0.50 5.57 -7.02
N PRO A 66 1.02 6.52 -6.25
CA PRO A 66 2.46 6.73 -6.11
C PRO A 66 3.19 5.47 -5.65
N ALA A 67 4.47 5.32 -5.99
CA ALA A 67 5.29 4.23 -5.46
C ALA A 67 5.45 4.27 -3.92
N THR A 68 5.27 5.45 -3.34
CA THR A 68 5.28 5.72 -1.89
C THR A 68 3.94 5.39 -1.21
N PHE A 69 2.94 4.95 -1.97
CA PHE A 69 1.60 4.65 -1.47
C PHE A 69 1.66 3.60 -0.37
N GLU A 70 1.22 3.98 0.83
CA GLU A 70 1.07 3.06 1.95
C GLU A 70 -0.39 3.09 2.46
N PRO A 71 -1.17 2.02 2.21
CA PRO A 71 -2.56 1.90 2.63
C PRO A 71 -2.82 2.26 4.09
N SER A 72 -1.94 1.80 5.00
CA SER A 72 -2.10 1.99 6.45
C SER A 72 -1.88 3.43 6.94
N THR A 73 -1.37 4.31 6.09
CA THR A 73 -1.08 5.72 6.45
C THR A 73 -2.04 6.70 5.81
N ILE A 74 -2.92 6.23 4.93
CA ILE A 74 -3.89 7.07 4.25
C ILE A 74 -4.87 7.58 5.30
N LYS A 75 -4.79 8.87 5.57
CA LYS A 75 -5.89 9.56 6.24
C LYS A 75 -7.02 9.66 5.22
N PRO A 76 -8.18 9.03 5.47
CA PRO A 76 -9.27 9.11 4.53
C PRO A 76 -9.75 10.56 4.40
N THR A 77 -10.07 10.97 3.18
CA THR A 77 -10.57 12.32 2.89
C THR A 77 -12.02 12.52 3.36
N THR A 78 -12.70 11.43 3.74
CA THR A 78 -14.06 11.43 4.25
C THR A 78 -14.17 10.49 5.46
N PHE A 79 -15.12 10.75 6.37
CA PHE A 79 -15.40 9.87 7.52
C PHE A 79 -16.00 8.51 7.12
N LEU A 80 -16.30 8.31 5.84
CA LEU A 80 -17.07 7.16 5.33
C LEU A 80 -16.19 5.93 5.06
N TYR A 81 -14.88 6.11 4.94
CA TYR A 81 -13.96 5.02 4.66
C TYR A 81 -12.71 5.18 5.52
N ASP A 82 -12.20 4.09 6.07
CA ASP A 82 -10.88 4.01 6.70
C ASP A 82 -10.19 2.81 6.04
N VAL A 83 -9.00 3.01 5.50
CA VAL A 83 -8.31 1.98 4.71
C VAL A 83 -7.88 0.88 5.66
N ARG A 84 -8.41 -0.33 5.45
CA ARG A 84 -8.12 -1.46 6.32
C ARG A 84 -6.95 -2.28 5.80
N PRO A 85 -6.24 -3.00 6.69
CA PRO A 85 -5.37 -4.07 6.25
C PRO A 85 -6.14 -5.07 5.35
N GLY A 86 -5.56 -5.45 4.23
CA GLY A 86 -6.18 -6.34 3.25
C GLY A 86 -7.00 -5.64 2.16
N ASP A 87 -7.33 -4.36 2.31
CA ASP A 87 -7.96 -3.57 1.24
C ASP A 87 -7.04 -3.40 0.03
N PHE A 88 -5.73 -3.36 0.28
CA PHE A 88 -4.71 -3.32 -0.75
C PHE A 88 -3.62 -4.35 -0.46
N LYS A 89 -3.30 -5.14 -1.47
CA LYS A 89 -2.20 -6.10 -1.44
C LYS A 89 -1.24 -5.81 -2.58
N PHE A 90 0.05 -5.64 -2.28
CA PHE A 90 1.03 -5.48 -3.34
C PHE A 90 1.43 -6.85 -3.90
N ALA A 91 1.39 -7.00 -5.22
CA ALA A 91 1.72 -8.23 -5.92
C ALA A 91 2.77 -7.95 -7.02
N GLY A 92 4.04 -8.17 -6.71
CA GLY A 92 5.14 -7.96 -7.67
C GLY A 92 5.44 -6.49 -7.93
N ASP A 93 4.77 -5.90 -8.92
CA ASP A 93 4.96 -4.54 -9.44
C ASP A 93 3.66 -3.72 -9.46
N ARG A 94 2.59 -4.22 -8.82
CA ARG A 94 1.25 -3.64 -8.83
C ARG A 94 0.55 -3.80 -7.50
N TRP A 95 -0.39 -2.89 -7.23
CA TRP A 95 -1.34 -3.04 -6.14
C TRP A 95 -2.58 -3.81 -6.61
N ILE A 96 -3.08 -4.70 -5.78
CA ILE A 96 -4.34 -5.41 -5.95
C ILE A 96 -5.30 -4.89 -4.88
N ALA A 97 -6.32 -4.16 -5.30
CA ALA A 97 -7.40 -3.70 -4.46
C ALA A 97 -8.38 -4.86 -4.17
N SER A 98 -8.91 -4.89 -2.95
CA SER A 98 -9.95 -5.83 -2.52
C SER A 98 -11.21 -5.64 -3.36
N ASN A 99 -11.91 -6.73 -3.66
CA ASN A 99 -13.19 -6.71 -4.36
C ASN A 99 -14.32 -6.07 -3.54
N MET A 100 -14.09 -5.85 -2.24
CA MET A 100 -15.01 -5.17 -1.34
C MET A 100 -14.95 -3.64 -1.43
N LEU A 101 -13.87 -3.09 -2.01
CA LEU A 101 -13.76 -1.66 -2.26
C LEU A 101 -14.67 -1.25 -3.41
N GLY A 102 -15.66 -0.43 -3.11
CA GLY A 102 -16.49 0.19 -4.12
C GLY A 102 -15.75 1.33 -4.83
N PRO A 103 -16.32 1.85 -5.92
CA PRO A 103 -15.78 3.03 -6.60
C PRO A 103 -15.57 4.23 -5.65
N GLY A 104 -16.52 4.47 -4.74
CA GLY A 104 -16.43 5.57 -3.78
C GLY A 104 -15.26 5.45 -2.79
N ASP A 105 -14.93 4.23 -2.34
CA ASP A 105 -13.82 3.99 -1.42
C ASP A 105 -12.47 4.26 -2.10
N LEU A 106 -12.35 3.83 -3.36
CA LEU A 106 -11.17 4.07 -4.19
C LEU A 106 -10.97 5.56 -4.48
N ASP A 107 -12.05 6.29 -4.74
CA ASP A 107 -11.98 7.73 -5.02
C ASP A 107 -11.75 8.57 -3.75
N ALA A 108 -12.05 8.02 -2.57
CA ALA A 108 -11.72 8.65 -1.28
C ALA A 108 -10.22 8.64 -0.97
N ILE A 109 -9.43 7.85 -1.70
CA ILE A 109 -7.98 7.79 -1.54
C ILE A 109 -7.35 8.95 -2.32
N THR A 110 -6.84 9.96 -1.61
CA THR A 110 -6.29 11.20 -2.19
C THR A 110 -5.30 10.96 -3.33
N GLU A 111 -4.46 9.94 -3.19
CA GLU A 111 -3.37 9.68 -4.13
C GLU A 111 -3.77 8.70 -5.24
N PHE A 112 -4.99 8.16 -5.23
CA PHE A 112 -5.47 7.25 -6.26
C PHE A 112 -5.91 8.03 -7.50
N HIS A 113 -5.34 7.67 -8.65
CA HIS A 113 -5.78 8.19 -9.94
C HIS A 113 -6.49 7.08 -10.70
N ARG A 114 -7.80 7.22 -10.89
CA ARG A 114 -8.64 6.29 -11.62
C ARG A 114 -8.29 6.32 -13.12
N ASN A 115 -8.27 5.15 -13.76
CA ASN A 115 -8.29 5.08 -15.22
C ASN A 115 -9.73 5.35 -15.66
N LEU A 116 -9.95 6.45 -16.36
CA LEU A 116 -11.21 6.74 -17.05
C LEU A 116 -11.34 5.91 -18.32
#